data_AF-A0A9N9PV92-F1
#
_entry.id   AF-A0A9N9PV92-F1
#
_cell.length_a   1.000
_cell.length_b   1.000
_cell.length_c   1.000
_cell.angle_alpha   90.00
_cell.angle_beta   90.00
_cell.angle_gamma   90.00
#
_symmetry.space_group_name_H-M   'P 1'
#
loop_
_entity.id
_entity.type
_entity.pdbx_description
1 polymer ?
#
loop_
_entity_poly.entity_id
_entity_poly.type
_entity_poly.pdbx_seq_one_letter_code
_entity_poly.pdbx_strand_id
1 'polypeptide(L)'
;MYLNLSLSNQNPQIGSGGLFSGTINILAYCLPLRKRPIAFGSVGGMWGIASVAGPLLGGVFTDKISWRWCFYINLPIGAIAIAVIILYLNISRDNNPHNLTIWQRILKVDLLGASILIPAIVCLLLALQRGGSTYPWSNSRIIGLFIGFGLLISIFIASQLYLGENATLPPRLFKNRNVVLAFLFAFLFGAGFFAIIFSLAIYFQSIKGSSATKSGIQMLPLLISTVVSSIVTGGLITAIGYYVPIQLVCMILFAVGGGLVTTFDLHTSTAKWLG
;
A
#
# COMPACT_ATOMS: atom_id res chain seq x y z
N MET A 1 8.87 27.99 8.59
CA MET A 1 7.79 27.64 7.62
C MET A 1 7.85 26.18 7.16
N TYR A 2 9.03 25.61 6.88
CA TYR A 2 9.19 24.19 6.50
C TYR A 2 8.84 23.16 7.59
N LEU A 3 9.00 23.48 8.88
CA LEU A 3 8.66 22.55 9.98
C LEU A 3 7.15 22.30 10.14
N ASN A 4 6.30 23.31 9.91
CA ASN A 4 4.84 23.16 10.05
C ASN A 4 4.21 22.35 8.92
N LEU A 5 4.82 22.35 7.73
CA LEU A 5 4.41 21.52 6.58
C LEU A 5 4.77 20.04 6.78
N SER A 6 5.88 19.75 7.45
CA SER A 6 6.26 18.36 7.80
C SER A 6 5.27 17.73 8.76
N LEU A 7 4.84 18.48 9.79
CA LEU A 7 3.94 17.99 10.82
C LEU A 7 2.49 17.87 10.32
N SER A 8 2.01 18.77 9.45
CA SER A 8 0.67 18.66 8.85
C SER A 8 0.54 17.47 7.90
N ASN A 9 1.64 17.04 7.27
CA ASN A 9 1.66 15.93 6.34
C ASN A 9 1.78 14.56 7.03
N GLN A 10 2.23 14.48 8.28
CA GLN A 10 2.44 13.21 9.00
C GLN A 10 1.15 12.63 9.61
N ASN A 11 0.24 13.47 10.11
CA ASN A 11 -1.01 13.03 10.76
C ASN A 11 -1.96 12.22 9.85
N PRO A 12 -2.14 12.53 8.56
CA PRO A 12 -2.97 11.73 7.65
C PRO A 12 -2.42 10.31 7.42
N GLN A 13 -1.09 10.16 7.43
CA GLN A 13 -0.43 8.90 7.09
C GLN A 13 -0.66 7.84 8.16
N ILE A 14 -0.58 8.23 9.44
CA ILE A 14 -0.83 7.35 10.59
C ILE A 14 -2.29 6.87 10.62
N GLY A 15 -3.24 7.76 10.33
CA GLY A 15 -4.66 7.41 10.24
C GLY A 15 -4.97 6.47 9.07
N SER A 16 -4.34 6.67 7.92
CA SER A 16 -4.59 5.84 6.73
C SER A 16 -4.12 4.39 6.89
N GLY A 17 -2.99 4.15 7.58
CA GLY A 17 -2.46 2.80 7.80
C GLY A 17 -3.38 1.95 8.68
N GLY A 18 -3.92 2.55 9.75
CA GLY A 18 -4.89 1.90 10.63
C GLY A 18 -6.22 1.62 9.93
N LEU A 19 -6.70 2.56 9.10
CA LEU A 19 -7.90 2.35 8.29
C LEU A 19 -7.72 1.21 7.29
N PHE A 20 -6.62 1.18 6.54
CA PHE A 20 -6.36 0.15 5.54
C PHE A 20 -6.30 -1.25 6.17
N SER A 21 -5.52 -1.41 7.23
CA SER A 21 -5.44 -2.70 7.95
C SER A 21 -6.77 -3.07 8.62
N GLY A 22 -7.50 -2.08 9.15
CA GLY A 22 -8.81 -2.27 9.77
C GLY A 22 -9.86 -2.76 8.79
N THR A 23 -9.95 -2.14 7.60
CA THR A 23 -10.87 -2.53 6.53
C THR A 23 -10.62 -3.97 6.09
N ILE A 24 -9.35 -4.34 5.86
CA ILE A 24 -8.98 -5.71 5.47
C ILE A 24 -9.40 -6.74 6.53
N ASN A 25 -9.18 -6.43 7.82
CA ASN A 25 -9.57 -7.31 8.91
C ASN A 25 -11.08 -7.45 9.05
N ILE A 26 -11.82 -6.34 9.03
CA ILE A 26 -13.29 -6.36 9.11
C ILE A 26 -13.87 -7.18 7.95
N LEU A 27 -13.35 -6.98 6.74
CA LEU A 27 -13.78 -7.73 5.55
C LEU A 27 -13.50 -9.23 5.68
N ALA A 28 -12.35 -9.60 6.24
CA ALA A 28 -12.00 -10.98 6.50
C ALA A 28 -12.92 -11.65 7.53
N TYR A 29 -13.39 -10.90 8.54
CA TYR A 29 -14.34 -11.42 9.54
C TYR A 29 -15.78 -11.50 9.04
N CYS A 30 -16.22 -10.56 8.20
CA CYS A 30 -17.59 -10.52 7.69
C CYS A 30 -17.85 -11.51 6.55
N LEU A 31 -16.80 -11.98 5.84
CA LEU A 31 -16.98 -12.79 4.63
C LEU A 31 -16.39 -14.21 4.74
N PRO A 32 -17.13 -15.22 4.23
CA PRO A 32 -16.62 -16.58 4.13
C PRO A 32 -15.43 -16.66 3.17
N LEU A 33 -14.49 -17.59 3.43
CA LEU A 33 -13.23 -17.74 2.70
C LEU A 33 -13.37 -17.68 1.18
N ARG A 34 -14.43 -18.30 0.63
CA ARG A 34 -14.69 -18.37 -0.82
C ARG A 34 -15.10 -17.02 -1.45
N LYS A 35 -15.70 -16.10 -0.67
CA LYS A 35 -16.12 -14.76 -1.13
C LYS A 35 -15.09 -13.67 -0.87
N ARG A 36 -14.01 -13.97 -0.12
CA ARG A 36 -12.93 -13.01 0.14
C ARG A 36 -12.26 -12.49 -1.14
N PRO A 37 -11.94 -13.31 -2.15
CA PRO A 37 -11.24 -12.82 -3.35
C PRO A 37 -12.03 -11.75 -4.13
N ILE A 38 -13.34 -11.94 -4.32
CA ILE A 38 -14.18 -10.95 -5.01
C ILE A 38 -14.32 -9.65 -4.20
N ALA A 39 -14.37 -9.74 -2.87
CA ALA A 39 -14.45 -8.57 -2.01
C ALA A 39 -13.11 -7.83 -1.89
N PHE A 40 -11.98 -8.53 -1.84
CA PHE A 40 -10.67 -7.88 -1.95
C PHE A 40 -10.46 -7.28 -3.35
N GLY A 41 -10.96 -7.95 -4.40
CA GLY A 41 -10.96 -7.43 -5.77
C GLY A 41 -11.81 -6.16 -5.93
N SER A 42 -12.95 -6.06 -5.26
CA SER A 42 -13.78 -4.84 -5.25
C SER A 42 -13.17 -3.72 -4.42
N VAL A 43 -12.49 -4.03 -3.31
CA VAL A 43 -11.68 -3.05 -2.57
C VAL A 43 -10.52 -2.54 -3.44
N GLY A 44 -9.85 -3.41 -4.19
CA GLY A 44 -8.85 -3.00 -5.19
C GLY A 44 -9.45 -2.13 -6.30
N GLY A 45 -10.68 -2.41 -6.72
CA GLY A 45 -11.43 -1.57 -7.66
C GLY A 45 -11.74 -0.18 -7.09
N MET A 46 -12.21 -0.09 -5.85
CA MET A 46 -12.41 1.18 -5.14
C MET A 46 -11.10 1.95 -5.00
N TRP A 47 -10.00 1.26 -4.69
CA TRP A 47 -8.67 1.86 -4.61
C TRP A 47 -8.24 2.46 -5.95
N GLY A 48 -8.47 1.76 -7.06
CA GLY A 48 -8.18 2.29 -8.38
C GLY A 48 -9.11 3.46 -8.79
N ILE A 49 -10.40 3.43 -8.44
CA ILE A 49 -11.30 4.58 -8.65
C ILE A 49 -10.84 5.80 -7.83
N ALA A 50 -10.46 5.59 -6.56
CA ALA A 50 -9.90 6.64 -5.72
C ALA A 50 -8.58 7.19 -6.30
N SER A 51 -7.75 6.32 -6.89
CA SER A 51 -6.51 6.72 -7.55
C SER A 51 -6.74 7.56 -8.81
N VAL A 52 -7.87 7.39 -9.50
CA VAL A 52 -8.29 8.22 -10.66
C VAL A 52 -8.85 9.56 -10.17
N ALA A 53 -9.74 9.51 -9.18
CA ALA A 53 -10.37 10.69 -8.62
C ALA A 53 -9.35 11.61 -7.91
N GLY A 54 -8.32 11.04 -7.28
CA GLY A 54 -7.31 11.75 -6.52
C GLY A 54 -6.57 12.83 -7.31
N PRO A 55 -5.87 12.50 -8.41
CA PRO A 55 -5.17 13.47 -9.27
C PRO A 55 -6.12 14.45 -9.97
N LEU A 56 -7.31 14.02 -10.40
CA LEU A 56 -8.29 14.93 -11.01
C LEU A 56 -8.78 15.99 -10.01
N LEU A 57 -9.24 15.55 -8.85
CA LEU A 57 -9.73 16.44 -7.80
C LEU A 57 -8.58 17.28 -7.22
N GLY A 58 -7.42 16.66 -6.97
CA GLY A 58 -6.21 17.32 -6.48
C GLY A 58 -5.66 18.37 -7.44
N GLY A 59 -5.64 18.09 -8.74
CA GLY A 59 -5.26 19.05 -9.78
C GLY A 59 -6.22 20.24 -9.84
N VAL A 60 -7.53 19.99 -9.86
CA VAL A 60 -8.55 21.06 -9.85
C VAL A 60 -8.49 21.90 -8.57
N PHE A 61 -8.31 21.29 -7.40
CA PHE A 61 -8.21 22.01 -6.14
C PHE A 61 -6.94 22.84 -6.03
N THR A 62 -5.82 22.33 -6.56
CA THR A 62 -4.53 23.04 -6.58
C THR A 62 -4.54 24.20 -7.57
N ASP A 63 -5.16 24.02 -8.74
CA ASP A 63 -5.18 25.03 -9.80
C ASP A 63 -6.24 26.13 -9.58
N LYS A 64 -7.40 25.82 -8.99
CA LYS A 64 -8.56 26.75 -8.96
C LYS A 64 -8.95 27.30 -7.59
N ILE A 65 -8.59 26.67 -6.47
CA ILE A 65 -9.12 27.05 -5.15
C ILE A 65 -7.99 27.26 -4.14
N SER A 66 -7.40 26.18 -3.63
CA SER A 66 -6.29 26.19 -2.68
C SER A 66 -5.93 24.74 -2.34
N TRP A 67 -4.65 24.45 -2.19
CA TRP A 67 -4.12 23.13 -1.81
C TRP A 67 -4.74 22.55 -0.52
N ARG A 68 -5.28 23.40 0.37
CA ARG A 68 -5.89 22.98 1.64
C ARG A 68 -7.18 22.16 1.46
N TRP A 69 -7.90 22.37 0.36
CA TRP A 69 -9.15 21.65 0.07
C TRP A 69 -8.95 20.16 -0.20
N CYS A 70 -7.74 19.75 -0.57
CA CYS A 70 -7.35 18.34 -0.63
C CYS A 70 -7.48 17.64 0.74
N PHE A 71 -7.39 18.38 1.85
CA PHE A 71 -7.58 17.84 3.20
C PHE A 71 -9.03 17.97 3.67
N TYR A 72 -9.70 19.09 3.37
CA TYR A 72 -11.07 19.31 3.82
C TYR A 72 -12.08 18.34 3.23
N ILE A 73 -11.88 17.86 2.00
CA ILE A 73 -12.80 16.88 1.38
C ILE A 73 -12.78 15.52 2.08
N ASN A 74 -11.66 15.15 2.72
CA ASN A 74 -11.52 13.87 3.42
C ASN A 74 -12.29 13.85 4.75
N LEU A 75 -12.46 14.99 5.42
CA LEU A 75 -13.18 15.10 6.69
C LEU A 75 -14.66 14.67 6.63
N PRO A 76 -15.51 15.17 5.72
CA PRO A 76 -16.91 14.76 5.64
C PRO A 76 -17.05 13.30 5.19
N ILE A 77 -16.20 12.84 4.27
CA ILE A 77 -16.18 11.44 3.81
C ILE A 77 -15.84 10.50 4.99
N GLY A 78 -14.82 10.86 5.77
CA GLY A 78 -14.44 10.13 6.98
C GLY A 78 -15.55 10.11 8.02
N ALA A 79 -16.24 11.24 8.23
CA ALA A 79 -17.37 11.32 9.16
C ALA A 79 -18.54 10.40 8.75
N ILE A 80 -18.89 10.37 7.46
CA ILE A 80 -19.92 9.46 6.93
C ILE A 80 -19.49 8.01 7.11
N ALA A 81 -18.24 7.67 6.80
CA ALA A 81 -17.73 6.31 6.98
C ALA A 81 -17.80 5.86 8.43
N ILE A 82 -17.43 6.73 9.38
CA ILE A 82 -17.54 6.46 10.82
C ILE A 82 -19.01 6.26 11.21
N ALA A 83 -19.92 7.11 10.74
CA ALA A 83 -21.35 6.98 11.03
C ALA A 83 -21.91 5.65 10.53
N VAL A 84 -21.55 5.24 9.30
CA VAL A 84 -21.98 3.94 8.73
C VAL A 84 -21.42 2.78 9.55
N ILE A 85 -20.15 2.84 9.96
CA ILE A 85 -19.54 1.80 10.81
C ILE A 85 -20.29 1.71 12.15
N ILE A 86 -20.56 2.83 12.81
CA ILE A 86 -21.25 2.83 14.11
C ILE A 86 -22.68 2.30 13.99
N LEU A 87 -23.39 2.64 12.91
CA LEU A 87 -24.80 2.28 12.73
C LEU A 87 -25.02 0.86 12.21
N TYR A 88 -24.13 0.37 11.32
CA TYR A 88 -24.36 -0.89 10.60
C TYR A 88 -23.36 -2.00 10.94
N LEU A 89 -22.18 -1.69 11.46
CA LEU A 89 -21.16 -2.70 11.75
C LEU A 89 -21.42 -3.37 13.10
N ASN A 90 -22.47 -4.19 13.15
CA ASN A 90 -22.74 -5.03 14.31
C ASN A 90 -22.05 -6.39 14.12
N ILE A 91 -20.76 -6.46 14.46
CA ILE A 91 -20.01 -7.72 14.44
C ILE A 91 -20.59 -8.59 15.56
N SER A 92 -21.51 -9.50 15.20
CA SER A 92 -22.03 -10.52 16.10
C SER A 92 -20.84 -11.28 16.68
N ARG A 93 -20.65 -11.10 17.98
CA ARG A 93 -19.43 -11.35 18.73
C ARG A 93 -19.28 -12.84 19.10
N ASP A 94 -19.77 -13.73 18.24
CA ASP A 94 -19.96 -15.16 18.56
C ASP A 94 -18.64 -15.95 18.59
N ASN A 95 -17.58 -15.41 17.98
CA ASN A 95 -16.26 -16.06 17.87
C ASN A 95 -15.16 -15.35 18.65
N ASN A 96 -15.46 -14.74 19.80
CA ASN A 96 -14.44 -14.15 20.66
C ASN A 96 -14.08 -15.14 21.79
N PRO A 97 -13.03 -15.98 21.65
CA PRO A 97 -12.48 -16.65 22.81
C PRO A 97 -11.87 -15.56 23.70
N HIS A 98 -12.47 -15.41 24.88
CA HIS A 98 -12.03 -14.59 26.01
C HIS A 98 -12.58 -13.17 26.11
N ASN A 99 -13.23 -12.99 27.25
CA ASN A 99 -13.75 -11.80 27.90
C ASN A 99 -12.60 -10.86 28.35
N LEU A 100 -11.73 -10.45 27.40
CA LEU A 100 -10.51 -9.69 27.71
C LEU A 100 -10.81 -8.19 27.80
N THR A 101 -10.37 -7.56 28.88
CA THR A 101 -10.42 -6.11 29.07
C THR A 101 -9.59 -5.41 27.99
N ILE A 102 -9.91 -4.15 27.63
CA ILE A 102 -9.17 -3.34 26.63
C ILE A 102 -7.66 -3.38 26.88
N TRP A 103 -7.24 -3.35 28.15
CA TRP A 103 -5.86 -3.49 28.59
C TRP A 103 -5.22 -4.85 28.26
N GLN A 104 -5.94 -5.96 28.46
CA GLN A 104 -5.45 -7.30 28.09
C GLN A 104 -5.39 -7.48 26.57
N ARG A 105 -6.23 -6.76 25.82
CA ARG A 105 -6.15 -6.74 24.36
C ARG A 105 -4.93 -5.97 23.86
N ILE A 106 -4.59 -4.86 24.50
CA ILE A 106 -3.37 -4.08 24.22
C ILE A 106 -2.12 -4.88 24.59
N LEU A 107 -2.12 -5.58 25.73
CA LEU A 107 -1.00 -6.46 26.13
C LEU A 107 -0.81 -7.68 25.22
N LYS A 108 -1.87 -8.13 24.53
CA LYS A 108 -1.78 -9.15 23.47
C LYS A 108 -1.30 -8.59 22.13
N VAL A 109 -1.39 -7.28 21.90
CA VAL A 109 -0.68 -6.66 20.79
C VAL A 109 0.79 -6.68 21.18
N ASP A 110 1.61 -7.33 20.36
CA ASP A 110 3.06 -7.43 20.55
C ASP A 110 3.71 -6.05 20.30
N LEU A 111 3.50 -5.16 21.29
CA LEU A 111 4.04 -3.81 21.35
C LEU A 111 5.57 -3.83 21.34
N LEU A 112 6.18 -4.91 21.83
CA LEU A 112 7.61 -5.09 21.89
C LEU A 112 8.19 -5.43 20.52
N GLY A 113 7.52 -6.30 19.76
CA GLY A 113 7.84 -6.54 18.35
C GLY A 113 7.64 -5.27 17.50
N ALA A 114 6.53 -4.56 17.70
CA ALA A 114 6.26 -3.32 16.98
C ALA A 114 7.28 -2.21 17.30
N SER A 115 7.69 -2.06 18.56
CA SER A 115 8.65 -1.03 18.99
C SER A 115 10.06 -1.27 18.45
N ILE A 116 10.41 -2.51 18.06
CA ILE A 116 11.69 -2.84 17.42
C ILE A 116 11.56 -2.76 15.90
N LEU A 117 10.45 -3.25 15.33
CA LEU A 117 10.23 -3.30 13.89
C LEU A 117 10.08 -1.91 13.27
N ILE A 118 9.34 -1.01 13.93
CA ILE A 118 9.10 0.35 13.41
C ILE A 118 10.44 1.10 13.25
N PRO A 119 11.31 1.22 14.27
CA PRO A 119 12.62 1.84 14.10
C PRO A 119 13.49 1.14 13.05
N ALA A 120 13.45 -0.19 12.95
CA ALA A 120 14.20 -0.93 11.93
C ALA A 120 13.81 -0.45 10.52
N ILE A 121 12.51 -0.45 10.22
CA ILE A 121 11.98 -0.01 8.91
C ILE A 121 12.32 1.47 8.67
N VAL A 122 12.21 2.33 9.69
CA VAL A 122 12.57 3.75 9.58
C VAL A 122 14.05 3.93 9.24
N CYS A 123 14.95 3.17 9.87
CA CYS A 123 16.39 3.19 9.54
C CYS A 123 16.63 2.78 8.08
N LEU A 124 15.98 1.71 7.61
CA LEU A 124 16.12 1.25 6.23
C LEU A 124 15.60 2.29 5.23
N LEU A 125 14.42 2.84 5.47
CA LEU A 125 13.80 3.84 4.59
C LEU A 125 14.62 5.13 4.53
N LEU A 126 15.11 5.61 5.67
CA LEU A 126 15.96 6.82 5.71
C LEU A 126 17.31 6.59 5.00
N ALA A 127 17.90 5.40 5.13
CA ALA A 127 19.12 5.05 4.42
C ALA A 127 18.90 5.06 2.90
N LEU A 128 17.82 4.43 2.42
CA LEU A 128 17.49 4.37 0.99
C LEU A 128 17.09 5.73 0.42
N GLN A 129 16.32 6.52 1.16
CA GLN A 129 15.82 7.81 0.68
C GLN A 129 16.93 8.87 0.59
N ARG A 130 17.85 8.88 1.56
CA ARG A 130 18.93 9.88 1.62
C ARG A 130 20.23 9.39 0.98
N GLY A 131 20.36 8.07 0.79
CA GLY A 131 21.44 7.41 0.07
C GLY A 131 21.43 7.77 -1.40
N GLY A 132 22.53 8.35 -1.89
CA GLY A 132 22.69 8.73 -3.29
C GLY A 132 22.03 10.04 -3.70
N SER A 133 21.07 10.56 -2.93
CA SER A 133 20.44 11.87 -3.18
C SER A 133 21.11 12.99 -2.39
N THR A 134 21.14 12.86 -1.05
CA THR A 134 21.61 13.91 -0.13
C THR A 134 23.01 13.60 0.41
N TYR A 135 23.31 12.32 0.62
CA TYR A 135 24.60 11.87 1.10
C TYR A 135 25.15 10.74 0.20
N PRO A 136 26.46 10.72 -0.08
CA PRO A 136 27.09 9.60 -0.77
C PRO A 136 26.90 8.29 0.01
N TRP A 137 26.77 7.17 -0.68
CA TRP A 137 26.61 5.86 -0.06
C TRP A 137 27.74 5.48 0.91
N SER A 138 28.94 6.03 0.72
CA SER A 138 30.10 5.85 1.60
C SER A 138 30.02 6.65 2.91
N ASN A 139 29.02 7.50 3.09
CA ASN A 139 28.89 8.32 4.29
C ASN A 139 28.63 7.43 5.51
N SER A 140 29.38 7.67 6.59
CA SER A 140 29.27 6.94 7.87
C SER A 140 27.84 6.93 8.42
N ARG A 141 27.04 7.96 8.14
CA ARG A 141 25.62 8.00 8.51
C ARG A 141 24.81 6.91 7.80
N ILE A 142 24.94 6.76 6.48
CA ILE A 142 24.15 5.77 5.72
C ILE A 142 24.55 4.35 6.12
N ILE A 143 25.86 4.11 6.25
CA ILE A 143 26.39 2.82 6.71
C ILE A 143 25.89 2.53 8.14
N GLY A 144 25.90 3.53 9.03
CA GLY A 144 25.36 3.43 10.38
C GLY A 144 23.87 3.09 10.41
N LEU A 145 23.05 3.67 9.51
CA LEU A 145 21.64 3.31 9.39
C LEU A 145 21.44 1.88 8.86
N PHE A 146 22.27 1.40 7.94
CA PHE A 146 22.22 0.00 7.47
C PHE A 146 22.61 -0.99 8.57
N ILE A 147 23.67 -0.70 9.32
CA ILE A 147 24.09 -1.51 10.48
C ILE A 147 22.99 -1.50 11.55
N GLY A 148 22.43 -0.32 11.84
CA GLY A 148 21.31 -0.18 12.78
C GLY A 148 20.10 -1.01 12.37
N PHE A 149 19.72 -0.96 11.08
CA PHE A 149 18.67 -1.81 10.53
C PHE A 149 19.00 -3.31 10.71
N GLY A 150 20.22 -3.73 10.36
CA GLY A 150 20.67 -5.11 10.50
C GLY A 150 20.62 -5.62 11.94
N LEU A 151 21.01 -4.78 12.91
CA LEU A 151 20.94 -5.12 14.33
C LEU A 151 19.48 -5.19 14.82
N LEU A 152 18.67 -4.17 14.53
CA LEU A 152 17.27 -4.12 14.96
C LEU A 152 16.45 -5.27 14.36
N ILE A 153 16.65 -5.61 13.09
CA ILE A 153 15.95 -6.73 12.46
C ILE A 153 16.41 -8.08 13.02
N SER A 154 17.70 -8.22 13.35
CA SER A 154 18.22 -9.44 13.98
C SER A 154 17.65 -9.63 15.38
N ILE A 155 17.56 -8.55 16.16
CA ILE A 155 16.92 -8.54 17.48
C ILE A 155 15.42 -8.85 17.34
N PHE A 156 14.75 -8.29 16.34
CA PHE A 156 13.35 -8.61 16.05
C PHE A 156 13.18 -10.09 15.73
N ILE A 157 13.98 -10.65 14.83
CA ILE A 157 13.92 -12.08 14.47
C ILE A 157 14.17 -12.96 15.69
N ALA A 158 15.20 -12.67 16.49
CA ALA A 158 15.49 -13.41 17.72
C ALA A 158 14.32 -13.34 18.73
N SER A 159 13.73 -12.16 18.90
CA SER A 159 12.54 -11.96 19.74
C SER A 159 11.34 -12.77 19.23
N GLN A 160 11.05 -12.74 17.93
CA GLN A 160 9.95 -13.52 17.35
C GLN A 160 10.18 -15.04 17.45
N LEU A 161 11.42 -15.51 17.33
CA LEU A 161 11.78 -16.92 17.53
C LEU A 161 11.64 -17.33 18.99
N TYR A 162 11.99 -16.45 19.93
CA TYR A 162 11.87 -16.69 21.37
C TYR A 162 10.41 -16.70 21.84
N LEU A 163 9.56 -15.80 21.32
CA LEU A 163 8.13 -15.72 21.69
C LEU A 163 7.26 -16.82 21.05
N GLY A 164 7.73 -17.49 19.99
CA GLY A 164 7.08 -18.67 19.41
C GLY A 164 5.66 -18.38 18.90
N GLU A 165 4.65 -19.04 19.49
CA GLU A 165 3.24 -18.90 19.08
C GLU A 165 2.55 -17.61 19.57
N ASN A 166 3.15 -16.91 20.54
CA ASN A 166 2.65 -15.62 21.04
C ASN A 166 3.21 -14.42 20.26
N ALA A 167 4.09 -14.67 19.29
CA ALA A 167 4.73 -13.64 18.48
C ALA A 167 3.76 -13.00 17.47
N THR A 168 3.94 -11.72 17.12
CA THR A 168 3.14 -11.05 16.05
C THR A 168 3.15 -11.85 14.76
N LEU A 169 4.33 -12.35 14.39
CA LEU A 169 4.57 -13.10 13.17
C LEU A 169 5.03 -14.51 13.56
N PRO A 170 4.09 -15.43 13.84
CA PRO A 170 4.46 -16.74 14.34
C PRO A 170 5.34 -17.46 13.29
N PRO A 171 6.50 -18.01 13.67
CA PRO A 171 7.48 -18.59 12.73
C PRO A 171 6.91 -19.67 11.80
N ARG A 172 5.80 -20.29 12.19
CA ARG A 172 5.04 -21.24 11.37
C ARG A 172 4.55 -20.66 10.03
N LEU A 173 4.31 -19.34 9.95
CA LEU A 173 3.94 -18.67 8.70
C LEU A 173 5.07 -18.76 7.68
N PHE A 174 6.32 -18.60 8.11
CA PHE A 174 7.48 -18.70 7.23
C PHE A 174 7.83 -20.14 6.85
N LYS A 175 7.33 -21.14 7.59
CA LYS A 175 7.43 -22.56 7.18
C LYS A 175 6.46 -22.90 6.04
N ASN A 176 5.38 -22.13 5.87
CA ASN A 176 4.43 -22.37 4.79
C ASN A 176 4.91 -21.70 3.50
N ARG A 177 5.31 -22.52 2.52
CA ARG A 177 5.77 -22.05 1.20
C ARG A 177 4.79 -21.09 0.54
N ASN A 178 3.48 -21.31 0.65
CA ASN A 178 2.49 -20.45 0.02
C ASN A 178 2.49 -19.04 0.64
N VAL A 179 2.70 -18.93 1.94
CA VAL A 179 2.75 -17.64 2.64
C VAL A 179 4.02 -16.88 2.28
N VAL A 180 5.17 -17.56 2.24
CA VAL A 180 6.45 -16.94 1.82
C VAL A 180 6.38 -16.46 0.37
N LEU A 181 5.82 -17.26 -0.54
CA LEU A 181 5.63 -16.86 -1.94
C LEU A 181 4.66 -15.69 -2.07
N ALA A 182 3.60 -15.64 -1.26
CA ALA A 182 2.67 -14.50 -1.24
C ALA A 182 3.35 -13.22 -0.75
N PHE A 183 4.20 -13.29 0.27
CA PHE A 183 4.99 -12.15 0.74
C PHE A 183 5.99 -11.66 -0.32
N LEU A 184 6.72 -12.60 -0.95
CA LEU A 184 7.67 -12.27 -2.01
C LEU A 184 6.95 -11.61 -3.20
N PHE A 185 5.79 -12.13 -3.59
CA PHE A 185 4.97 -11.52 -4.62
C PHE A 185 4.54 -10.11 -4.24
N ALA A 186 3.97 -9.91 -3.05
CA ALA A 186 3.50 -8.60 -2.61
C ALA A 186 4.64 -7.58 -2.60
N PHE A 187 5.83 -7.99 -2.16
CA PHE A 187 7.03 -7.16 -2.17
C PHE A 187 7.46 -6.78 -3.59
N LEU A 188 7.65 -7.76 -4.49
CA LEU A 188 8.10 -7.52 -5.87
C LEU A 188 7.07 -6.73 -6.69
N PHE A 189 5.80 -7.08 -6.55
CA PHE A 189 4.70 -6.36 -7.19
C PHE A 189 4.65 -4.91 -6.70
N GLY A 190 4.69 -4.68 -5.38
CA GLY A 190 4.70 -3.33 -4.82
C GLY A 190 5.87 -2.51 -5.32
N ALA A 191 7.08 -3.06 -5.30
CA ALA A 191 8.29 -2.40 -5.79
C ALA A 191 8.17 -1.99 -7.26
N GLY A 192 7.76 -2.91 -8.14
CA GLY A 192 7.59 -2.62 -9.57
C GLY A 192 6.46 -1.65 -9.85
N PHE A 193 5.33 -1.81 -9.18
CA PHE A 193 4.12 -1.02 -9.42
C PHE A 193 4.31 0.45 -9.06
N PHE A 194 4.87 0.74 -7.89
CA PHE A 194 5.18 2.12 -7.50
C PHE A 194 6.29 2.73 -8.37
N ALA A 195 7.28 1.94 -8.79
CA ALA A 195 8.33 2.40 -9.69
C ALA A 195 7.76 2.84 -11.06
N ILE A 196 6.83 2.09 -11.64
CA ILE A 196 6.16 2.43 -12.91
C ILE A 196 5.34 3.71 -12.75
N ILE A 197 4.51 3.80 -11.72
CA ILE A 197 3.65 4.98 -11.47
C ILE A 197 4.51 6.24 -11.34
N PHE A 198 5.57 6.18 -10.54
CA PHE A 198 6.44 7.33 -10.31
C PHE A 198 7.21 7.73 -11.58
N SER A 199 7.76 6.75 -12.30
CA SER A 199 8.50 7.00 -13.55
C SER A 199 7.60 7.62 -14.62
N LEU A 200 6.36 7.13 -14.75
CA LEU A 200 5.41 7.63 -15.73
C LEU A 200 4.91 9.04 -15.39
N ALA A 201 4.66 9.31 -14.10
CA ALA A 201 4.31 10.65 -13.63
C ALA A 201 5.42 11.67 -13.95
N ILE A 202 6.68 11.31 -13.68
CA ILE A 202 7.84 12.15 -14.02
C ILE A 202 7.99 12.30 -15.53
N TYR A 203 7.82 11.24 -16.31
CA TYR A 203 7.88 11.31 -17.77
C TYR A 203 6.86 12.31 -18.33
N PHE A 204 5.61 12.29 -17.85
CA PHE A 204 4.61 13.25 -18.32
C PHE A 204 4.88 14.70 -17.88
N GLN A 205 5.35 14.90 -16.65
CA GLN A 205 5.57 16.24 -16.12
C GLN A 205 6.88 16.86 -16.62
N SER A 206 7.98 16.11 -16.53
CA SER A 206 9.33 16.61 -16.84
C SER A 206 9.71 16.49 -18.30
N ILE A 207 9.27 15.43 -19.00
CA ILE A 207 9.68 15.19 -20.40
C ILE A 207 8.64 15.75 -21.38
N LYS A 208 7.35 15.46 -21.17
CA LYS A 208 6.27 16.01 -22.01
C LYS A 208 5.81 17.41 -21.60
N GLY A 209 6.38 18.00 -20.53
CA GLY A 209 6.05 19.34 -20.03
C GLY A 209 4.57 19.49 -19.66
N SER A 210 3.88 18.40 -19.34
CA SER A 210 2.45 18.44 -19.03
C SER A 210 2.22 19.00 -17.62
N SER A 211 1.20 19.84 -17.45
CA SER A 211 0.78 20.30 -16.12
C SER A 211 0.35 19.12 -15.24
N ALA A 212 0.37 19.30 -13.92
CA ALA A 212 -0.02 18.24 -12.97
C ALA A 212 -1.42 17.66 -13.29
N THR A 213 -2.38 18.51 -13.63
CA THR A 213 -3.73 18.11 -14.05
C THR A 213 -3.72 17.26 -15.33
N LYS A 214 -2.93 17.65 -16.34
CA LYS A 214 -2.84 16.91 -17.60
C LYS A 214 -2.08 15.58 -17.46
N SER A 215 -1.05 15.55 -16.62
CA SER A 215 -0.33 14.32 -16.25
C SER A 215 -1.24 13.33 -15.52
N GLY A 216 -2.09 13.81 -14.60
CA GLY A 216 -3.09 12.97 -13.94
C GLY A 216 -4.07 12.35 -14.94
N ILE A 217 -4.54 13.12 -15.92
CA ILE A 217 -5.41 12.62 -17.00
C ILE A 217 -4.69 11.58 -17.86
N GLN A 218 -3.40 11.79 -18.17
CA GLN A 218 -2.59 10.85 -18.96
C GLN A 218 -2.31 9.53 -18.21
N MET A 219 -2.39 9.52 -16.88
CA MET A 219 -2.26 8.28 -16.09
C MET A 219 -3.56 7.48 -15.99
N LEU A 220 -4.72 8.07 -16.34
CA LEU A 220 -6.02 7.38 -16.29
C LEU A 220 -6.05 6.01 -16.96
N PRO A 221 -5.46 5.79 -18.16
CA PRO A 221 -5.50 4.50 -18.83
C PRO A 221 -4.88 3.38 -17.98
N LEU A 222 -3.75 3.66 -17.33
CA LEU A 222 -3.08 2.74 -16.42
C LEU A 222 -3.96 2.44 -15.19
N LEU A 223 -4.57 3.47 -14.62
CA LEU A 223 -5.39 3.34 -13.42
C LEU A 223 -6.70 2.59 -13.70
N ILE A 224 -7.39 2.91 -14.81
CA ILE A 224 -8.60 2.21 -15.27
C ILE A 224 -8.28 0.75 -15.57
N SER A 225 -7.17 0.48 -16.26
CA SER A 225 -6.72 -0.90 -16.53
C SER A 225 -6.48 -1.68 -15.24
N THR A 226 -5.94 -1.01 -14.20
CA THR A 226 -5.74 -1.61 -12.87
C THR A 226 -7.06 -1.92 -12.17
N VAL A 227 -8.05 -1.02 -12.23
CA VAL A 227 -9.41 -1.25 -11.69
C VAL A 227 -10.08 -2.44 -12.35
N VAL A 228 -10.11 -2.44 -13.69
CA VAL A 228 -10.74 -3.51 -14.48
C VAL A 228 -10.04 -4.84 -14.20
N SER A 229 -8.71 -4.85 -14.20
CA SER A 229 -7.93 -6.06 -13.90
C SER A 229 -8.20 -6.59 -12.49
N SER A 230 -8.32 -5.71 -11.48
CA SER A 230 -8.63 -6.11 -10.10
C SER A 230 -10.00 -6.79 -9.99
N ILE A 231 -11.02 -6.22 -10.62
CA ILE A 231 -12.39 -6.76 -10.60
C ILE A 231 -12.45 -8.09 -11.36
N VAL A 232 -11.88 -8.13 -12.57
CA VAL A 232 -11.83 -9.35 -13.41
C VAL A 232 -11.08 -10.47 -12.69
N THR A 233 -9.92 -10.17 -12.10
CA THR A 233 -9.11 -11.16 -11.37
C THR A 233 -9.86 -11.67 -10.13
N GLY A 234 -10.51 -10.79 -9.36
CA GLY A 234 -11.33 -11.18 -8.21
C GLY A 234 -12.49 -12.11 -8.60
N GLY A 235 -13.16 -11.82 -9.73
CA GLY A 235 -14.21 -12.67 -10.30
C GLY A 235 -13.68 -14.02 -10.78
N LEU A 236 -12.59 -14.04 -11.56
CA LEU A 236 -11.96 -15.25 -12.08
C LEU A 236 -11.49 -16.18 -10.96
N ILE A 237 -10.82 -15.66 -9.92
CA ILE A 237 -10.39 -16.46 -8.78
C ILE A 237 -11.59 -17.08 -8.05
N THR A 238 -12.69 -16.33 -7.94
CA THR A 238 -13.92 -16.82 -7.28
C THR A 238 -14.62 -17.91 -8.09
N ALA A 239 -14.61 -17.80 -9.42
CA ALA A 239 -15.21 -18.77 -10.34
C ALA A 239 -14.37 -20.05 -10.47
N ILE A 240 -13.05 -19.91 -10.67
CA ILE A 240 -12.11 -21.01 -10.93
C ILE A 240 -11.71 -21.73 -9.63
N GLY A 241 -11.71 -21.03 -8.50
CA GLY A 241 -11.32 -21.57 -7.19
C GLY A 241 -9.82 -21.70 -6.96
N TYR A 242 -9.00 -21.60 -8.02
CA TYR A 242 -7.53 -21.63 -7.95
C TYR A 242 -6.93 -20.25 -8.23
N TYR A 243 -6.22 -19.69 -7.26
CA TYR A 243 -5.62 -18.36 -7.38
C TYR A 243 -4.25 -18.35 -8.08
N VAL A 244 -3.46 -19.43 -7.94
CA VAL A 244 -2.06 -19.50 -8.41
C VAL A 244 -1.92 -19.32 -9.94
N PRO A 245 -2.71 -20.00 -10.80
CA PRO A 245 -2.55 -19.85 -12.25
C PRO A 245 -2.89 -18.45 -12.73
N ILE A 246 -3.96 -17.86 -12.17
CA ILE A 246 -4.40 -16.50 -12.50
C ILE A 246 -3.33 -15.49 -12.08
N GLN A 247 -2.76 -15.65 -10.89
CA GLN A 247 -1.70 -14.78 -10.40
C GLN A 247 -0.44 -14.81 -11.26
N LEU A 248 -0.05 -16.00 -11.77
CA LEU A 248 1.08 -16.12 -12.71
C LEU A 248 0.83 -15.39 -14.03
N VAL A 249 -0.38 -15.53 -14.60
CA VAL A 249 -0.76 -14.81 -15.83
C VAL A 249 -0.70 -13.30 -15.59
N CYS A 250 -1.23 -12.80 -14.47
CA CYS A 250 -1.16 -11.39 -14.11
C CYS A 250 0.28 -10.90 -13.96
N MET A 251 1.17 -11.69 -13.35
CA MET A 251 2.60 -11.35 -13.22
C MET A 251 3.29 -11.24 -14.58
N ILE A 252 3.02 -12.17 -15.49
CA ILE A 252 3.60 -12.16 -16.85
C ILE A 252 3.13 -10.91 -17.59
N LEU A 253 1.83 -10.60 -17.55
CA LEU A 253 1.28 -9.39 -18.16
C LEU A 253 1.87 -8.13 -17.56
N PHE A 254 2.05 -8.09 -16.23
CA PHE A 254 2.68 -6.95 -15.55
C PHE A 254 4.14 -6.76 -15.95
N ALA A 255 4.92 -7.85 -16.05
CA ALA A 255 6.32 -7.79 -16.47
C ALA A 255 6.45 -7.35 -17.94
N VAL A 256 5.61 -7.87 -18.83
CA VAL A 256 5.57 -7.48 -20.25
C VAL A 256 5.16 -6.01 -20.38
N GLY A 257 4.11 -5.58 -19.68
CA GLY A 257 3.67 -4.18 -19.64
C GLY A 257 4.75 -3.24 -19.10
N GLY A 258 5.44 -3.63 -18.02
CA GLY A 258 6.59 -2.90 -17.49
C GLY A 258 7.73 -2.76 -18.51
N GLY A 259 8.05 -3.82 -19.25
CA GLY A 259 9.05 -3.78 -20.32
C GLY A 259 8.64 -2.96 -21.55
N LEU A 260 7.34 -2.87 -21.85
CA LEU A 260 6.83 -1.96 -22.89
C LEU A 260 7.01 -0.50 -22.49
N VAL A 261 6.75 -0.17 -21.21
CA VAL A 261 6.93 1.19 -20.67
C VAL A 261 8.39 1.64 -20.74
N THR A 262 9.37 0.75 -20.58
CA THR A 262 10.79 1.11 -20.73
C THR A 262 11.19 1.43 -22.18
N THR A 263 10.35 1.09 -23.15
CA THR A 263 10.58 1.41 -24.58
C THR A 263 10.01 2.79 -24.95
N PHE A 264 9.54 3.57 -23.98
CA PHE A 264 9.04 4.93 -24.22
C PHE A 264 10.20 5.90 -24.48
N ASP A 265 10.17 6.51 -25.67
CA ASP A 265 11.10 7.55 -26.10
C ASP A 265 10.41 8.94 -26.10
N LEU A 266 11.16 10.02 -26.28
CA LEU A 266 10.70 11.42 -26.36
C LEU A 266 9.57 11.61 -27.39
N HIS A 267 9.63 10.86 -28.50
CA HIS A 267 8.67 10.91 -29.61
C HIS A 267 7.50 9.93 -29.48
N THR A 268 7.36 9.23 -28.36
CA THR A 268 6.25 8.30 -28.14
C THR A 268 4.92 9.02 -28.34
N SER A 269 4.11 8.49 -29.27
CA SER A 269 2.82 9.05 -29.67
C SER A 269 1.73 8.73 -28.67
N THR A 270 0.66 9.54 -28.69
CA THR A 270 -0.49 9.36 -27.81
C THR A 270 -1.19 8.02 -28.00
N ALA A 271 -1.00 7.32 -29.13
CA ALA A 271 -1.56 5.97 -29.31
C ALA A 271 -0.74 4.92 -28.55
N LYS A 272 0.59 5.00 -28.61
CA LYS A 272 1.51 3.97 -28.08
C LYS A 272 1.51 3.87 -26.54
N TRP A 273 1.12 4.94 -25.84
CA TRP A 273 0.99 4.93 -24.37
C TRP A 273 -0.44 4.61 -23.86
N LEU A 274 -1.45 4.62 -24.74
CA LEU A 274 -2.87 4.45 -24.41
C LEU A 274 -3.27 2.98 -24.53
N GLY A 275 -2.52 2.22 -25.34
CA GLY A 275 -2.85 0.86 -25.76
C GLY A 275 -3.00 0.82 -27.26
#